data_AF-A0A8J5R8A5-F1
#
_entry.id   AF-A0A8J5R8A5-F1
#
_cell.length_a   1.000
_cell.length_b   1.000
_cell.length_c   1.000
_cell.angle_alpha   90.00
_cell.angle_beta   90.00
_cell.angle_gamma   90.00
#
_symmetry.space_group_name_H-M   'P 1'
#
loop_
_entity.id
_entity.type
_entity.pdbx_description
1 polymer ?
#
loop_
_entity_poly.entity_id
_entity_poly.type
_entity_poly.pdbx_seq_one_letter_code
_entity_poly.pdbx_strand_id
1 'polypeptide(L)'
;MWNEPGIQPTKQSLKVRECILWLSIVFITILCTPQPTIIRWSTTPPVSADALHQWKGFCALIANAYYTKGMAWLPVKTLQMEQMAVMGSSEEPSLVASRMQLVFSTLEVVSPQWPRV
;
A
#
# COMPACT_ATOMS: atom_id res chain seq x y z
N MET A 1 4.03 36.47 -22.63
CA MET A 1 4.25 35.45 -21.59
C MET A 1 4.08 34.10 -22.28
N TRP A 2 5.18 33.49 -22.71
CA TRP A 2 5.14 32.21 -23.42
C TRP A 2 4.91 31.11 -22.36
N ASN A 3 3.81 30.38 -22.47
CA ASN A 3 3.59 29.18 -21.67
C ASN A 3 4.60 28.12 -22.13
N GLU A 4 5.51 27.71 -21.24
CA GLU A 4 6.36 26.57 -21.49
C GLU A 4 5.50 25.31 -21.65
N PRO A 5 5.70 24.49 -22.70
CA PRO A 5 5.03 23.21 -22.82
C PRO A 5 5.55 22.29 -21.70
N GLY A 6 4.70 22.01 -20.72
CA GLY A 6 5.01 21.10 -19.63
C GLY A 6 5.52 19.76 -20.18
N ILE A 7 6.75 19.40 -19.83
CA ILE A 7 7.37 18.15 -20.24
C ILE A 7 6.53 16.99 -19.70
N GLN A 8 5.85 16.28 -20.61
CA GLN A 8 5.08 15.10 -20.24
C GLN A 8 6.03 14.00 -19.77
N PRO A 9 5.75 13.33 -18.63
CA PRO A 9 6.62 12.28 -18.11
C PRO A 9 6.76 11.14 -19.11
N THR A 10 7.98 10.65 -19.29
CA THR A 10 8.25 9.53 -20.19
C THR A 10 7.59 8.24 -19.68
N LYS A 11 7.25 7.32 -20.59
CA LYS A 11 6.68 6.00 -20.25
C LYS A 11 7.54 5.24 -19.24
N GLN A 12 8.86 5.40 -19.31
CA GLN A 12 9.80 4.80 -18.36
C GLN A 12 9.68 5.42 -16.96
N SER A 13 9.55 6.75 -16.88
CA SER A 13 9.35 7.43 -15.59
C SER A 13 8.06 7.00 -14.90
N LEU A 14 6.98 6.76 -15.65
CA LEU A 14 5.72 6.28 -15.09
C LEU A 14 5.86 4.88 -14.48
N LYS A 15 6.51 3.96 -15.20
CA LYS A 15 6.79 2.61 -14.69
C LYS A 15 7.62 2.64 -13.40
N VAL A 16 8.66 3.47 -13.34
CA VAL A 16 9.50 3.59 -12.15
C VAL A 16 8.70 4.11 -10.97
N ARG A 17 7.85 5.13 -11.17
CA ARG A 17 6.97 5.66 -10.11
C ARG A 17 6.01 4.60 -9.60
N GLU A 18 5.45 3.80 -10.50
CA GLU A 18 4.59 2.67 -10.14
C GLU A 18 5.38 1.64 -9.31
N CYS A 19 6.57 1.22 -9.75
CA CYS A 19 7.41 0.32 -8.95
C CYS A 19 7.71 0.85 -7.53
N ILE A 20 8.02 2.14 -7.40
CA ILE A 20 8.25 2.80 -6.11
C ILE A 20 6.99 2.75 -5.23
N LEU A 21 5.82 2.99 -5.82
CA LEU A 21 4.55 2.89 -5.11
C LEU A 21 4.29 1.47 -4.59
N TRP A 22 4.49 0.45 -5.43
CA TRP A 22 4.30 -0.95 -5.02
C TRP A 22 5.25 -1.33 -3.87
N LEU A 23 6.53 -0.94 -3.96
CA LEU A 23 7.48 -1.13 -2.86
C LEU A 23 7.06 -0.36 -1.59
N SER A 24 6.51 0.84 -1.74
CA SER A 24 6.02 1.63 -0.60
C SER A 24 4.88 0.91 0.12
N ILE A 25 3.93 0.33 -0.62
CA ILE A 25 2.84 -0.47 -0.04
C ILE A 25 3.38 -1.67 0.74
N VAL A 26 4.40 -2.35 0.23
CA VAL A 26 5.06 -3.46 0.95
C VAL A 26 5.65 -3.00 2.27
N PHE A 27 6.46 -1.92 2.27
CA PHE A 27 7.06 -1.40 3.50
C PHE A 27 6.03 -0.90 4.51
N ILE A 28 4.99 -0.21 4.04
CA ILE A 28 3.90 0.26 4.91
C ILE A 28 3.13 -0.93 5.50
N THR A 29 2.89 -1.98 4.70
CA THR A 29 2.27 -3.22 5.19
C THR A 29 3.09 -3.84 6.32
N ILE A 30 4.42 -3.93 6.16
CA ILE A 30 5.31 -4.39 7.22
C ILE A 30 5.13 -3.52 8.46
N LEU A 31 5.14 -2.19 8.34
CA LEU A 31 4.91 -1.25 9.45
C LEU A 31 3.54 -1.41 10.14
N CYS A 32 2.54 -1.95 9.44
CA CYS A 32 1.22 -2.24 9.99
C CYS A 32 1.13 -3.61 10.70
N THR A 33 2.18 -4.42 10.70
CA THR A 33 2.18 -5.72 11.41
C THR A 33 2.32 -5.56 12.93
N PRO A 34 1.63 -6.37 13.76
CA PRO A 34 1.76 -6.34 15.21
C PRO A 34 3.19 -6.63 15.66
N GLN A 35 3.64 -5.91 16.70
CA GLN A 35 4.86 -6.25 17.42
C GLN A 35 4.70 -7.61 18.15
N PRO A 36 5.78 -8.39 18.34
CA PRO A 36 7.19 -8.04 18.16
C PRO A 36 7.77 -8.34 16.77
N THR A 37 6.94 -8.59 15.76
CA THR A 37 7.36 -9.11 14.43
C THR A 37 8.34 -8.21 13.67
N ILE A 38 8.38 -6.91 13.97
CA ILE A 38 9.24 -5.93 13.28
C ILE A 38 10.42 -5.54 14.16
N ILE A 39 11.63 -5.94 13.78
CA ILE A 39 12.88 -5.40 14.34
C ILE A 39 13.39 -4.32 13.40
N ARG A 40 13.41 -3.06 13.86
CA ARG A 40 13.88 -1.92 13.07
C ARG A 40 15.37 -1.68 13.33
N TRP A 41 16.20 -1.96 12.32
CA TRP A 41 17.66 -1.80 12.38
C TRP A 41 18.17 -0.42 11.95
N SER A 42 17.28 0.49 11.54
CA SER A 42 17.62 1.84 11.04
C SER A 42 16.61 2.88 11.50
N THR A 43 17.07 4.09 11.83
CA THR A 43 16.21 5.24 12.15
C THR A 43 15.63 5.92 10.92
N THR A 44 16.15 5.63 9.72
CA THR A 44 15.64 6.16 8.45
C THR A 44 14.26 5.56 8.14
N PRO A 45 13.23 6.39 7.82
CA PRO A 45 11.93 5.88 7.39
C PRO A 45 12.05 5.05 6.10
N PRO A 46 11.34 3.91 5.96
CA PRO A 46 11.43 3.06 4.78
C PRO A 46 10.71 3.64 3.55
N VAL A 47 9.84 4.63 3.76
CA VAL A 47 9.07 5.32 2.72
C VAL A 47 9.02 6.82 3.02
N SER A 48 8.69 7.64 2.02
CA SER A 48 8.46 9.07 2.24
C SER A 48 7.26 9.32 3.16
N ALA A 49 7.25 10.48 3.83
CA ALA A 49 6.12 10.89 4.67
C ALA A 49 4.82 10.97 3.87
N ASP A 50 4.88 11.45 2.63
CA ASP A 50 3.72 11.54 1.73
C ASP A 50 3.16 10.16 1.39
N ALA A 51 4.02 9.21 1.01
CA ALA A 51 3.59 7.84 0.72
C ALA A 51 2.99 7.18 1.96
N LEU A 52 3.60 7.40 3.13
CA LEU A 52 3.06 6.90 4.40
C LEU A 52 1.68 7.51 4.68
N HIS A 53 1.51 8.82 4.53
CA HIS A 53 0.24 9.49 4.75
C HIS A 53 -0.85 8.95 3.81
N GLN A 54 -0.53 8.83 2.52
CA GLN A 54 -1.47 8.41 1.48
C GLN A 54 -1.93 6.94 1.63
N TRP A 55 -1.04 6.05 2.09
CA TRP A 55 -1.27 4.60 1.98
C TRP A 55 -1.36 3.86 3.33
N LYS A 56 -1.06 4.52 4.45
CA LYS A 56 -1.11 3.87 5.76
C LYS A 56 -2.51 3.38 6.12
N GLY A 57 -3.55 4.20 5.91
CA GLY A 57 -4.93 3.80 6.22
C GLY A 57 -5.40 2.63 5.37
N PHE A 58 -5.10 2.68 4.06
CA PHE A 58 -5.36 1.58 3.12
C PHE A 58 -4.73 0.25 3.59
N CYS A 59 -3.43 0.26 3.89
CA CYS A 59 -2.72 -0.95 4.34
C CYS A 59 -3.22 -1.42 5.71
N ALA A 60 -3.49 -0.49 6.63
CA ALA A 60 -3.96 -0.81 7.97
C ALA A 60 -5.35 -1.45 7.98
N LEU A 61 -6.27 -1.01 7.11
CA LEU A 61 -7.59 -1.64 6.96
C LEU A 61 -7.47 -3.11 6.57
N ILE A 62 -6.62 -3.40 5.58
CA ILE A 62 -6.39 -4.76 5.09
C ILE A 62 -5.67 -5.61 6.14
N ALA A 63 -4.61 -5.08 6.75
CA ALA A 63 -3.89 -5.76 7.83
C ALA A 63 -4.84 -6.09 9.00
N ASN A 64 -5.68 -5.14 9.40
CA ASN A 64 -6.67 -5.39 10.44
C ASN A 64 -7.64 -6.52 10.04
N ALA A 65 -8.13 -6.53 8.80
CA ALA A 65 -8.98 -7.63 8.31
C ALA A 65 -8.23 -8.98 8.30
N TYR A 66 -6.95 -9.00 7.94
CA TYR A 66 -6.10 -10.18 7.97
C TYR A 66 -6.00 -10.78 9.38
N TYR A 67 -5.69 -9.95 10.39
CA TYR A 67 -5.52 -10.39 11.78
C TYR A 67 -6.83 -10.69 12.50
N THR A 68 -7.87 -9.89 12.29
CA THR A 68 -9.10 -9.97 13.09
C THR A 68 -10.21 -10.80 12.44
N LYS A 69 -10.20 -10.94 11.12
CA LYS A 69 -11.31 -11.56 10.36
C LYS A 69 -10.89 -12.79 9.55
N GLY A 70 -9.72 -13.36 9.81
CA GLY A 70 -9.32 -14.62 9.18
C GLY A 70 -9.10 -14.52 7.66
N MET A 71 -8.37 -13.50 7.20
CA MET A 71 -8.17 -13.19 5.77
C MET A 71 -9.43 -12.77 4.99
N ALA A 72 -10.45 -12.21 5.65
CA ALA A 72 -11.62 -11.71 4.94
C ALA A 72 -11.21 -10.64 3.91
N TRP A 73 -11.48 -10.93 2.63
CA TRP A 73 -11.33 -9.93 1.57
C TRP A 73 -12.32 -8.79 1.83
N LEU A 74 -11.80 -7.58 2.02
CA LEU A 74 -12.60 -6.36 2.08
C LEU A 74 -13.21 -6.05 0.71
N PRO A 75 -14.46 -5.53 0.66
CA PRO A 75 -15.03 -5.02 -0.57
C PRO A 75 -14.16 -3.90 -1.14
N VAL A 76 -13.81 -3.97 -2.44
CA VAL A 76 -13.01 -2.96 -3.15
C VAL A 76 -13.52 -1.54 -2.92
N LYS A 77 -14.85 -1.36 -2.88
CA LYS A 77 -15.49 -0.08 -2.58
C LYS A 77 -15.07 0.53 -1.24
N THR A 78 -14.85 -0.30 -0.22
CA THR A 78 -14.37 0.16 1.10
C THR A 78 -12.98 0.77 0.98
N LEU A 79 -12.10 0.11 0.23
CA LEU A 79 -10.74 0.59 -0.01
C LEU A 79 -10.71 1.84 -0.90
N GLN A 80 -11.58 1.93 -1.90
CA GLN A 80 -11.73 3.14 -2.71
C GLN A 80 -12.24 4.33 -1.90
N MET A 81 -13.13 4.13 -0.93
CA MET A 81 -13.58 5.21 -0.04
C MET A 81 -12.43 5.75 0.82
N GLU A 82 -11.55 4.89 1.31
CA GLU A 82 -10.32 5.30 2.02
C GLU A 82 -9.42 6.13 1.11
N GLN A 83 -9.17 5.67 -0.12
CA GLN A 83 -8.38 6.43 -1.10
C GLN A 83 -8.99 7.80 -1.40
N MET A 84 -10.31 7.85 -1.62
CA MET A 84 -11.03 9.09 -1.86
C MET A 84 -10.90 10.06 -0.68
N ALA A 85 -11.02 9.56 0.56
CA ALA A 85 -10.92 10.37 1.77
C ALA A 85 -9.51 10.96 1.96
N VAL A 86 -8.46 10.22 1.61
CA VAL A 86 -7.07 10.64 1.86
C VAL A 86 -6.46 11.39 0.67
N MET A 87 -6.72 10.95 -0.56
CA MET A 87 -6.08 11.45 -1.78
C MET A 87 -7.02 12.28 -2.67
N GLY A 88 -8.30 12.42 -2.31
CA GLY A 88 -9.30 13.12 -3.13
C GLY A 88 -9.63 12.43 -4.45
N SER A 89 -9.14 11.21 -4.64
CA SER A 89 -9.37 10.38 -5.82
C SER A 89 -9.23 8.91 -5.44
N SER A 90 -9.84 8.03 -6.22
CA SER A 90 -9.72 6.58 -6.05
C SER A 90 -9.27 5.95 -7.35
N GLU A 91 -8.46 4.90 -7.25
CA GLU A 91 -7.98 4.18 -8.42
C GLU A 91 -9.04 3.24 -8.97
N GLU A 92 -8.80 2.75 -10.18
CA GLU A 92 -9.66 1.73 -10.82
C GLU A 92 -9.82 0.48 -9.94
N PRO A 93 -11.01 -0.16 -9.93
CA PRO A 93 -11.28 -1.30 -9.06
C PRO A 93 -10.26 -2.45 -9.18
N SER A 94 -9.78 -2.74 -10.39
CA SER A 94 -8.79 -3.79 -10.66
C SER A 94 -7.43 -3.49 -10.03
N LEU A 95 -7.04 -2.22 -10.06
CA LEU A 95 -5.81 -1.73 -9.46
C LEU A 95 -5.89 -1.78 -7.92
N VAL A 96 -7.03 -1.39 -7.34
CA VAL A 96 -7.27 -1.52 -5.90
C VAL A 96 -7.21 -2.98 -5.45
N ALA A 97 -7.84 -3.89 -6.21
CA ALA A 97 -7.77 -5.32 -5.93
C ALA A 97 -6.33 -5.86 -5.99
N SER A 98 -5.53 -5.41 -6.98
CA SER A 98 -4.13 -5.78 -7.12
C SER A 98 -3.28 -5.30 -5.93
N ARG A 99 -3.49 -4.05 -5.49
CA ARG A 99 -2.82 -3.50 -4.30
C ARG A 99 -3.22 -4.23 -3.03
N MET A 100 -4.49 -4.59 -2.89
CA MET A 100 -4.96 -5.38 -1.77
C MET A 100 -4.31 -6.76 -1.75
N GLN A 101 -4.23 -7.44 -2.89
CA GLN A 101 -3.52 -8.72 -3.02
C GLN A 101 -2.05 -8.60 -2.62
N LEU A 102 -1.36 -7.51 -2.98
CA LEU A 102 0.02 -7.25 -2.58
C LEU A 102 0.16 -7.15 -1.05
N VAL A 103 -0.76 -6.44 -0.38
CA VAL A 103 -0.78 -6.34 1.09
C VAL A 103 -0.97 -7.73 1.72
N PHE A 104 -1.96 -8.50 1.27
CA PHE A 104 -2.19 -9.87 1.77
C PHE A 104 -0.98 -10.78 1.57
N SER A 105 -0.44 -10.83 0.34
CA SER A 105 0.71 -11.68 0.01
C SER A 105 1.94 -11.30 0.84
N THR A 106 2.11 -10.01 1.16
CA THR A 106 3.16 -9.55 2.05
C THR A 106 2.96 -10.11 3.46
N LEU A 107 1.75 -9.98 4.02
CA LEU A 107 1.41 -10.45 5.38
C LEU A 107 1.58 -11.97 5.53
N GLU A 108 1.22 -12.76 4.52
CA GLU A 108 1.42 -14.22 4.50
C GLU A 108 2.90 -14.66 4.59
N VAL A 109 3.82 -13.77 4.21
CA VAL A 109 5.26 -14.02 4.29
C VAL A 109 5.82 -13.51 5.61
N VAL A 110 5.52 -12.26 5.97
CA VAL A 110 6.18 -11.60 7.10
C VAL A 110 5.52 -11.90 8.45
N SER A 111 4.25 -12.29 8.45
CA SER A 111 3.46 -12.52 9.66
C SER A 111 2.38 -13.61 9.43
N PRO A 112 2.75 -14.82 8.96
CA PRO A 112 1.79 -15.88 8.66
C PRO A 112 0.95 -16.22 9.89
N GLN A 113 -0.38 -16.23 9.76
CA GLN A 113 -1.28 -16.62 10.87
C GLN A 113 -1.71 -18.10 10.82
N TRP A 114 -1.50 -18.78 9.69
CA TRP A 114 -1.89 -20.19 9.52
C TRP A 114 -0.71 -21.04 9.05
N PRO A 115 -0.64 -22.33 9.47
CA PRO A 115 0.34 -23.26 8.95
C PRO A 115 0.21 -23.40 7.44
N ARG A 116 1.33 -23.49 6.73
CA ARG A 116 1.33 -23.89 5.32
C ARG A 116 1.07 -25.41 5.28
N VAL A 117 0.07 -25.82 4.49
CA VAL A 117 -0.21 -27.24 4.19
C VAL A 117 0.94 -27.86 3.40
#